data_AF-A0A813V7D1-F1
#
_entry.id   AF-A0A813V7D1-F1
#
_cell.length_a   1.000
_cell.length_b   1.000
_cell.length_c   1.000
_cell.angle_alpha   90.00
_cell.angle_beta   90.00
_cell.angle_gamma   90.00
#
_symmetry.space_group_name_H-M   'P 1'
#
loop_
_entity.id
_entity.type
_entity.pdbx_description
1 polymer ?
#
loop_
_entity_poly.entity_id
_entity_poly.type
_entity_poly.pdbx_seq_one_letter_code
_entity_poly.pdbx_strand_id
1 'polypeptide(L)'
;MFQEFDKLIRLYLTVPVTTATAERTFSALNRVKNTLRSSMTQSRLNHCLLAHIYKEKLDKIDPYQILSAFISSNEQRRTFFGLIL
;
A
#
# COMPACT_ATOMS: atom_id res chain seq x y z
N MET A 1 -0.95 11.79 -36.53
CA MET A 1 0.45 12.22 -36.31
C MET A 1 0.62 12.96 -34.97
N PHE A 2 -0.18 13.99 -34.67
CA PHE A 2 -0.06 14.76 -33.41
C PHE A 2 -0.42 13.99 -32.11
N GLN A 3 -1.29 13.00 -32.15
CA GLN A 3 -1.68 12.23 -30.94
C GLN A 3 -0.53 11.39 -30.37
N GLU A 4 0.34 10.84 -31.21
CA GLU A 4 1.50 10.07 -30.74
C GLU A 4 2.55 10.97 -30.09
N PHE A 5 2.68 12.20 -30.58
CA PHE A 5 3.58 13.20 -29.99
C PHE A 5 3.09 13.67 -28.61
N ASP A 6 1.78 13.88 -28.44
CA ASP A 6 1.18 14.19 -27.14
C ASP A 6 1.41 13.08 -26.10
N LYS A 7 1.22 11.81 -26.50
CA LYS A 7 1.51 10.66 -25.62
C LYS A 7 2.98 10.62 -25.19
N LEU A 8 3.90 10.88 -26.11
CA LEU A 8 5.34 10.87 -25.83
C LEU A 8 5.73 11.98 -24.82
N ILE A 9 5.20 13.20 -25.02
CA ILE A 9 5.45 14.31 -24.10
C ILE A 9 4.88 14.00 -22.72
N ARG A 10 3.67 13.44 -22.63
CA ARG A 10 3.08 13.01 -21.34
C ARG A 10 3.94 11.95 -20.65
N LEU A 11 4.44 10.96 -21.38
CA LEU A 11 5.33 9.94 -20.82
C LEU A 11 6.63 10.56 -20.31
N TYR A 12 7.25 11.45 -21.08
CA TYR A 12 8.46 12.16 -20.68
C TYR A 12 8.25 12.96 -19.39
N LEU A 13 7.11 13.62 -19.23
CA LEU A 13 6.75 14.36 -18.03
C LEU A 13 6.49 13.47 -16.80
N THR A 14 6.18 12.17 -16.99
CA THR A 14 6.04 11.22 -15.88
C THR A 14 7.37 10.64 -15.40
N VAL A 15 8.44 10.79 -16.18
CA VAL A 15 9.77 10.35 -15.74
C VAL A 15 10.18 11.26 -14.58
N PRO A 16 10.46 10.70 -13.39
CA PRO A 16 10.88 11.52 -12.26
C PRO A 16 12.23 12.16 -12.60
N VAL A 17 12.25 13.49 -12.65
CA VAL A 17 13.46 14.30 -12.89
C VAL A 17 14.44 14.16 -11.71
N THR A 18 13.97 13.74 -10.54
CA THR A 18 14.76 13.64 -9.31
C THR A 18 14.65 12.26 -8.66
N THR A 19 15.73 11.82 -8.00
CA THR A 19 15.80 10.56 -7.25
C THR A 19 15.11 10.62 -5.89
N ALA A 20 14.75 11.82 -5.41
CA ALA A 20 14.21 12.04 -4.07
C ALA A 20 12.96 11.19 -3.76
N THR A 21 12.09 10.97 -4.75
CA THR A 21 10.90 10.13 -4.58
C THR A 21 11.27 8.66 -4.36
N ALA A 22 12.23 8.15 -5.14
CA ALA A 22 12.74 6.79 -5.01
C ALA A 22 13.46 6.59 -3.66
N GLU A 23 14.32 7.54 -3.27
CA GLU A 23 15.01 7.55 -1.98
C GLU A 23 14.04 7.54 -0.80
N ARG A 24 12.95 8.33 -0.87
CA ARG A 24 11.89 8.32 0.14
C ARG A 24 11.26 6.93 0.27
N THR A 25 10.95 6.27 -0.84
CA THR A 25 10.42 4.89 -0.81
C THR A 25 11.42 3.87 -0.27
N PHE A 26 12.72 3.98 -0.57
CA PHE A 26 13.74 3.10 0.01
C PHE A 26 13.93 3.33 1.51
N SER A 27 13.86 4.59 1.96
CA SER A 27 13.87 4.91 3.39
C SER A 27 12.66 4.30 4.11
N ALA A 28 11.47 4.43 3.52
CA ALA A 28 10.26 3.77 4.02
C ALA A 28 10.39 2.25 4.03
N LEU A 29 10.96 1.67 2.97
CA LEU A 29 11.20 0.23 2.86
C LEU A 29 12.09 -0.26 4.00
N ASN A 30 13.18 0.45 4.33
CA ASN A 30 14.06 0.09 5.44
C ASN A 30 13.35 0.15 6.80
N ARG A 31 12.38 1.05 6.98
CA ARG A 31 11.55 1.10 8.21
C ARG A 31 10.58 -0.07 8.29
N VAL A 32 9.97 -0.44 7.17
CA VAL A 32 9.01 -1.56 7.09
C VAL A 32 9.72 -2.91 7.22
N LYS A 33 10.79 -3.11 6.44
CA LYS A 33 11.68 -4.28 6.42
C LYS A 33 12.99 -3.96 7.15
N ASN A 34 12.95 -4.06 8.47
CA ASN A 34 14.14 -3.93 9.30
C ASN A 34 14.84 -5.28 9.49
N THR A 35 16.07 -5.27 9.98
CA THR A 35 16.93 -6.45 10.14
C THR A 35 16.30 -7.56 11.00
N LEU A 36 15.46 -7.18 11.97
CA LEU A 36 14.76 -8.12 12.85
C LEU A 36 13.58 -8.83 12.17
N ARG A 37 13.06 -8.31 11.04
CA ARG A 37 11.92 -8.86 10.29
C ARG A 37 12.37 -9.60 9.03
N SER A 38 13.40 -10.43 9.16
CA SER A 38 14.01 -11.15 8.03
C SER A 38 13.12 -12.26 7.44
N SER A 39 12.18 -12.82 8.21
CA SER A 39 11.28 -13.92 7.78
C SER A 39 10.05 -13.48 6.98
N MET A 40 9.99 -12.21 6.60
CA MET A 40 8.82 -11.61 6.00
C MET A 40 8.67 -11.96 4.51
N THR A 41 7.51 -12.49 4.13
CA THR A 41 7.22 -12.81 2.72
C THR A 41 7.13 -11.55 1.86
N GLN A 42 7.48 -11.67 0.58
CA GLN A 42 7.41 -10.55 -0.37
C GLN A 42 5.99 -10.00 -0.52
N SER A 43 4.97 -10.87 -0.50
CA SER A 43 3.56 -10.46 -0.53
C SER A 43 3.21 -9.57 0.65
N ARG A 44 3.56 -9.98 1.88
CA ARG A 44 3.33 -9.16 3.09
C ARG A 44 4.09 -7.83 3.01
N LEU A 45 5.31 -7.83 2.47
CA LEU A 45 6.10 -6.61 2.27
C LEU A 45 5.44 -5.61 1.36
N ASN A 46 4.97 -6.07 0.20
CA ASN A 46 4.32 -5.20 -0.76
C ASN A 46 3.06 -4.58 -0.14
N HIS A 47 2.22 -5.37 0.55
CA HIS A 47 1.02 -4.86 1.21
C HIS A 47 1.34 -3.83 2.32
N CYS A 48 2.33 -4.10 3.18
CA CYS A 48 2.73 -3.15 4.23
C CYS A 48 3.30 -1.85 3.65
N LEU A 49 4.11 -1.93 2.59
CA LEU A 49 4.68 -0.76 1.95
C LEU A 49 3.60 0.08 1.25
N LEU A 50 2.64 -0.57 0.58
CA LEU A 50 1.48 0.11 -0.02
C LEU A 50 0.66 0.85 1.04
N ALA A 51 0.36 0.20 2.17
CA ALA A 51 -0.34 0.85 3.27
C ALA A 51 0.43 2.07 3.83
N HIS A 52 1.76 2.00 3.86
CA HIS A 52 2.60 3.12 4.31
C HIS A 52 2.59 4.29 3.31
N ILE A 53 2.75 4.01 2.01
CA ILE A 53 2.76 5.02 0.95
C ILE A 53 1.39 5.70 0.82
N TYR A 54 0.31 4.92 0.88
CA TYR A 54 -1.06 5.41 0.74
C TYR A 54 -1.76 5.67 2.08
N LYS A 55 -0.99 5.96 3.14
CA LYS A 55 -1.53 6.18 4.48
C LYS A 55 -2.66 7.21 4.50
N GLU A 56 -2.51 8.35 3.81
CA GLU A 56 -3.54 9.40 3.75
C GLU A 56 -4.86 8.93 3.13
N LYS A 57 -4.81 7.97 2.20
CA LYS A 57 -6.01 7.37 1.63
C LYS A 57 -6.59 6.34 2.59
N LEU A 58 -5.73 5.55 3.24
CA LEU A 58 -6.12 4.55 4.23
C LEU A 58 -6.79 5.17 5.46
N ASP A 59 -6.30 6.32 5.91
CA ASP A 59 -6.85 7.07 7.04
C ASP A 59 -8.27 7.61 6.76
N LYS A 60 -8.70 7.67 5.49
CA LYS A 60 -10.08 8.04 5.08
C LYS A 60 -11.03 6.85 5.01
N ILE A 61 -10.51 5.62 5.07
CA ILE A 61 -11.34 4.42 5.02
C ILE A 61 -11.92 4.18 6.40
N ASP A 62 -13.22 3.92 6.44
CA ASP A 62 -13.92 3.59 7.69
C ASP A 62 -13.37 2.27 8.29
N PRO A 63 -12.81 2.31 9.51
CA PRO A 63 -12.32 1.12 10.19
C PRO A 63 -13.38 0.03 10.37
N TYR A 64 -14.66 0.39 10.52
CA TYR A 64 -15.74 -0.60 10.67
C TYR A 64 -15.96 -1.42 9.40
N GLN A 65 -15.74 -0.84 8.22
CA GLN A 65 -15.81 -1.58 6.95
C GLN A 65 -14.67 -2.60 6.85
N ILE A 66 -13.46 -2.21 7.26
CA ILE A 66 -12.30 -3.12 7.28
C ILE A 66 -12.54 -4.26 8.27
N LEU A 67 -13.06 -3.93 9.46
CA LEU A 67 -13.33 -4.90 10.51
C LEU A 67 -14.41 -5.90 10.08
N SER A 68 -15.53 -5.42 9.53
CA SER A 68 -16.61 -6.28 9.05
C SER A 68 -16.14 -7.21 7.93
N ALA A 69 -15.35 -6.72 6.96
CA ALA A 69 -14.75 -7.55 5.92
C ALA A 69 -13.75 -8.59 6.48
N PHE A 70 -12.95 -8.21 7.47
CA PHE A 70 -12.00 -9.12 8.11
C PHE A 70 -12.69 -10.26 8.87
N ILE A 71 -13.78 -9.94 9.57
CA ILE A 71 -14.61 -10.90 10.32
C ILE A 71 -15.37 -11.79 9.33
N SER A 72 -15.97 -11.23 8.29
CA SER A 72 -16.74 -12.00 7.31
C SER A 72 -15.87 -13.00 6.53
N SER A 73 -14.56 -12.76 6.43
CA SER A 73 -13.61 -13.60 5.70
C SER A 73 -13.30 -14.95 6.35
N ASN A 74 -13.64 -15.17 7.63
CA ASN A 74 -13.38 -16.45 8.30
C ASN A 74 -14.48 -16.75 9.33
N GLU A 75 -15.07 -17.94 9.25
CA GLU A 75 -16.15 -18.38 10.14
C GLU A 75 -15.76 -18.35 11.63
N GLN A 76 -14.54 -18.76 11.98
CA GLN A 76 -14.03 -18.67 13.35
C GLN A 76 -13.98 -17.23 13.86
N ARG A 77 -13.66 -16.28 12.97
CA ARG A 77 -13.66 -14.84 13.31
C ARG A 77 -15.07 -14.32 13.51
N ARG A 78 -16.06 -14.80 12.74
CA ARG A 78 -17.46 -14.46 12.95
C ARG A 78 -17.95 -14.92 14.30
N THR A 79 -17.63 -16.16 14.69
CA THR A 79 -18.06 -16.69 15.99
C THR A 79 -17.42 -15.94 17.16
N PHE A 80 -16.14 -15.55 17.02
CA PHE A 80 -15.41 -14.88 18.11
C PHE A 80 -15.65 -13.36 18.18
N PHE A 81 -15.66 -12.68 17.03
CA PHE A 81 -15.76 -11.21 16.96
C PHE A 81 -17.14 -10.71 16.51
N GLY A 82 -18.04 -11.57 16.04
CA GLY A 82 -19.36 -11.18 15.53
C GLY A 82 -20.35 -10.70 16.60
N LEU A 83 -20.00 -10.84 17.89
CA LEU A 83 -20.74 -10.26 19.01
C LEU A 83 -20.27 -8.84 19.38
N ILE A 84 -19.12 -8.40 18.82
CA ILE A 84 -18.47 -7.11 19.14
C ILE A 84 -18.85 -6.02 18.10
N LEU A 85 -19.45 -6.43 16.98
CA LEU A 85 -20.09 -5.55 16.00
C LEU A 85 -21.61 -5.59 16.19
#